data_AF-A0A1G1ELD3-F1
#
_entry.id   AF-A0A1G1ELD3-F1
#
_cell.length_a   1.000
_cell.length_b   1.000
_cell.length_c   1.000
_cell.angle_alpha   90.00
_cell.angle_beta   90.00
_cell.angle_gamma   90.00
#
_symmetry.space_group_name_H-M   'P 1'
#
loop_
_entity.id
_entity.type
_entity.pdbx_description
1 polymer ?
#
loop_
_entity_poly.entity_id
_entity_poly.type
_entity_poly.pdbx_seq_one_letter_code
_entity_poly.pdbx_strand_id
1 'polypeptide(L)'
;MLRVYITASYKKPREVNWLVGVGLLLIMVGLLFTGTVLKWDQEAYEALAHFTWVAGKMGTLGLPLTEQFANGVPLLSRLYMAHISLLPILALLLLGLHLFFVKHHQLSPLPDNPAGGKPIKFTQHMAYLRRAGAGIFTLVCLLALLIAPPLGDQPVIGMEVTKPPWQFVWIFALENIWVPFLIIAPPVIISLLVAVPFIDRGEELHWKKRPLAMTFLALIAIVFIGLILWGKFTTMTHSM
;
A
#
# COMPACT_ATOMS: atom_id res chain seq x y z
N MET A 1 7.60 0.95 -5.05
CA MET A 1 7.39 2.25 -5.72
C MET A 1 8.61 3.16 -5.64
N LEU A 2 9.21 3.39 -4.47
CA LEU A 2 10.35 4.30 -4.27
C LEU A 2 11.51 4.12 -5.28
N ARG A 3 12.04 2.90 -5.42
CA ARG A 3 13.11 2.59 -6.38
C ARG A 3 12.75 3.03 -7.80
N VAL A 4 11.54 2.69 -8.26
CA VAL A 4 11.04 3.02 -9.60
C VAL A 4 10.93 4.53 -9.80
N TYR A 5 10.58 5.26 -8.75
CA TYR A 5 10.53 6.72 -8.79
C TYR A 5 11.93 7.34 -8.95
N ILE A 6 12.88 6.88 -8.13
CA ILE A 6 14.27 7.36 -8.12
C ILE A 6 14.94 7.07 -9.46
N THR A 7 14.77 5.85 -10.00
CA THR A 7 15.36 5.44 -11.28
C THR A 7 14.53 5.85 -12.50
N ALA A 8 13.46 6.62 -12.32
CA ALA A 8 12.54 7.07 -13.36
C ALA A 8 11.97 5.95 -14.26
N SER A 9 11.89 4.72 -13.77
CA SER A 9 11.55 3.55 -14.60
C SER A 9 10.07 3.49 -15.01
N TYR A 10 9.26 4.43 -14.53
CA TYR A 10 7.86 4.63 -14.93
C TYR A 10 7.69 5.43 -16.23
N LYS A 11 8.75 6.10 -16.72
CA LYS A 11 8.70 6.91 -17.94
C LYS A 11 8.39 6.07 -19.18
N LYS A 12 7.97 6.74 -20.26
CA LYS A 12 7.60 6.12 -21.54
C LYS A 12 8.61 5.03 -21.95
N PRO A 13 8.16 3.83 -22.38
CA PRO A 13 6.78 3.39 -22.61
C PRO A 13 6.11 2.71 -21.39
N ARG A 14 6.62 2.89 -20.16
CA ARG A 14 6.24 2.08 -18.99
C ARG A 14 5.20 2.73 -18.07
N GLU A 15 4.50 3.76 -18.55
CA GLU A 15 3.51 4.52 -17.78
C GLU A 15 2.37 3.61 -17.31
N VAL A 16 1.85 2.76 -18.21
CA VAL A 16 0.79 1.78 -17.86
C VAL A 16 1.29 0.79 -16.82
N ASN A 17 2.53 0.34 -16.90
CA ASN A 17 3.10 -0.58 -15.92
C ASN A 17 3.19 0.05 -14.51
N TRP A 18 3.45 1.36 -14.45
CA TRP A 18 3.40 2.12 -13.20
C TRP A 18 1.98 2.20 -12.64
N LEU A 19 0.97 2.50 -13.47
CA LEU A 19 -0.43 2.55 -13.05
C LEU A 19 -0.92 1.19 -12.53
N VAL A 20 -0.54 0.10 -13.20
CA VAL A 20 -0.81 -1.27 -12.71
C VAL A 20 -0.11 -1.50 -11.36
N GLY A 21 1.12 -1.00 -11.19
CA GLY A 21 1.84 -1.03 -9.93
C GLY A 21 1.15 -0.24 -8.80
N VAL A 22 0.52 0.90 -9.11
CA VAL A 22 -0.32 1.66 -8.16
C VAL A 22 -1.57 0.84 -7.82
N GLY A 23 -2.22 0.21 -8.79
CA GLY A 23 -3.35 -0.70 -8.54
C GLY A 23 -2.96 -1.86 -7.61
N LEU A 24 -1.81 -2.50 -7.85
CA LEU A 24 -1.27 -3.54 -6.96
C LEU A 24 -1.03 -3.02 -5.54
N LEU A 25 -0.47 -1.81 -5.40
CA LEU A 25 -0.30 -1.18 -4.09
C LEU A 25 -1.64 -1.05 -3.34
N LEU A 26 -2.69 -0.60 -4.04
CA LEU A 26 -4.03 -0.47 -3.44
C LEU A 26 -4.61 -1.81 -3.01
N ILE A 27 -4.46 -2.86 -3.81
CA ILE A 27 -4.90 -4.20 -3.43
C ILE A 27 -4.10 -4.71 -2.22
N MET A 28 -2.79 -4.46 -2.15
CA MET A 28 -1.98 -4.85 -0.98
C MET A 28 -2.39 -4.11 0.29
N VAL A 29 -2.69 -2.81 0.20
CA VAL A 29 -3.23 -2.03 1.33
C VAL A 29 -4.60 -2.57 1.75
N GLY A 30 -5.47 -2.89 0.80
CA GLY A 30 -6.77 -3.50 1.07
C GLY A 30 -6.67 -4.87 1.75
N LEU A 31 -5.75 -5.73 1.29
CA LEU A 31 -5.45 -7.01 1.94
C LEU A 31 -4.92 -6.82 3.36
N LEU A 32 -4.00 -5.88 3.57
CA LEU A 32 -3.48 -5.57 4.91
C LEU A 32 -4.61 -5.13 5.85
N PHE A 33 -5.45 -4.18 5.42
CA PHE A 33 -6.57 -3.67 6.21
C PHE A 33 -7.58 -4.77 6.54
N THR A 34 -8.07 -5.47 5.52
CA THR A 34 -9.08 -6.53 5.72
C THR A 34 -8.52 -7.67 6.58
N GLY A 35 -7.25 -8.03 6.42
CA GLY A 35 -6.60 -9.04 7.26
C GLY A 35 -6.48 -8.61 8.73
N THR A 36 -6.24 -7.32 9.00
CA THR A 36 -6.28 -6.78 10.37
C THR A 36 -7.68 -6.93 10.96
N VAL A 37 -8.72 -6.52 10.24
CA VAL A 37 -10.12 -6.60 10.71
C VAL A 37 -10.55 -8.04 11.06
N LEU A 38 -10.01 -9.04 10.36
CA LEU A 38 -10.36 -10.45 10.59
C LEU A 38 -9.80 -11.03 11.89
N LYS A 39 -8.83 -10.38 12.54
CA LYS A 39 -8.31 -10.85 13.84
C LYS A 39 -9.34 -10.76 14.96
N TRP A 40 -10.28 -9.81 14.83
CA TRP A 40 -11.32 -9.55 15.81
C TRP A 40 -10.80 -9.27 17.23
N ASP A 41 -9.66 -8.59 17.32
CA ASP A 41 -9.15 -7.98 18.54
C ASP A 41 -9.63 -6.52 18.66
N GLN A 42 -9.27 -5.84 19.75
CA GLN A 42 -9.62 -4.44 19.98
C GLN A 42 -9.22 -3.53 18.80
N GLU A 43 -8.04 -3.74 18.22
CA GLU A 43 -7.54 -2.98 17.06
C GLU A 43 -8.41 -3.20 15.82
N ALA A 44 -8.77 -4.46 15.56
CA ALA A 44 -9.66 -4.81 14.45
C ALA A 44 -11.05 -4.15 14.59
N TYR A 45 -11.60 -4.13 15.80
CA TYR A 45 -12.91 -3.51 16.08
C TYR A 45 -12.87 -1.99 15.86
N GLU A 46 -11.85 -1.32 16.40
CA GLU A 46 -11.65 0.12 16.21
C GLU A 46 -11.43 0.43 14.73
N ALA A 47 -10.59 -0.32 14.02
CA ALA A 47 -10.37 -0.14 12.59
C ALA A 47 -11.66 -0.32 11.76
N LEU A 48 -12.53 -1.25 12.14
CA LEU A 48 -13.82 -1.44 11.50
C LEU A 48 -14.80 -0.28 11.78
N ALA A 49 -14.79 0.28 12.99
CA ALA A 49 -15.58 1.46 13.33
C ALA A 49 -15.18 2.66 12.46
N HIS A 50 -13.88 2.92 12.31
CA HIS A 50 -13.35 3.97 11.42
C HIS A 50 -13.75 3.75 9.96
N PHE A 51 -13.65 2.51 9.49
CA PHE A 51 -14.03 2.15 8.13
C PHE A 51 -15.54 2.33 7.87
N THR A 52 -16.39 1.91 8.81
CA THR A 52 -17.84 2.09 8.67
C THR A 52 -18.26 3.56 8.75
N TRP A 53 -17.56 4.36 9.56
CA TRP A 53 -17.72 5.82 9.56
C TRP A 53 -17.41 6.42 8.18
N VAL A 54 -16.24 6.08 7.60
CA VAL A 54 -15.85 6.53 6.26
C VAL A 54 -16.88 6.09 5.21
N ALA A 55 -17.29 4.81 5.24
CA ALA A 55 -18.30 4.28 4.33
C ALA A 55 -19.64 5.03 4.44
N GLY A 56 -20.08 5.36 5.66
CA GLY A 56 -21.28 6.17 5.88
C GLY A 56 -21.17 7.58 5.28
N LYS A 57 -20.00 8.22 5.39
CA LYS A 57 -19.76 9.55 4.81
C LYS A 57 -19.67 9.56 3.28
N MET A 58 -19.29 8.45 2.66
CA MET A 58 -19.24 8.31 1.20
C MET A 58 -20.62 8.18 0.53
N GLY A 59 -21.71 8.05 1.30
CA GLY A 59 -23.06 7.98 0.77
C GLY A 59 -23.28 6.75 -0.12
N THR A 60 -23.77 6.96 -1.34
CA THR A 60 -24.10 5.87 -2.28
C THR A 60 -22.88 5.04 -2.69
N LEU A 61 -21.69 5.65 -2.78
CA LEU A 61 -20.44 4.94 -3.08
C LEU A 61 -19.99 4.06 -1.92
N GLY A 62 -20.32 4.44 -0.69
CA GLY A 62 -19.97 3.68 0.52
C GLY A 62 -21.03 2.66 0.94
N LEU A 63 -22.25 2.72 0.38
CA LEU A 63 -23.36 1.85 0.75
C LEU A 63 -22.95 0.35 0.77
N PRO A 64 -22.28 -0.22 -0.27
CA PRO A 64 -21.84 -1.63 -0.27
C PRO A 64 -20.92 -2.03 0.89
N LEU A 65 -20.31 -1.05 1.55
CA LEU A 65 -19.36 -1.20 2.64
C LEU A 65 -20.00 -0.99 4.02
N THR A 66 -21.33 -0.79 4.08
CA THR A 66 -22.09 -0.65 5.33
C THR A 66 -22.98 -1.86 5.60
N GLU A 67 -23.44 -2.02 6.83
CA GLU A 67 -24.38 -3.09 7.19
C GLU A 67 -25.73 -2.97 6.44
N GLN A 68 -26.10 -1.77 6.03
CA GLN A 68 -27.38 -1.48 5.35
C GLN A 68 -27.49 -2.12 3.95
N PHE A 69 -26.37 -2.47 3.32
CA PHE A 69 -26.37 -2.99 1.95
C PHE A 69 -26.97 -4.38 1.81
N ALA A 70 -26.71 -5.27 2.78
CA ALA A 70 -27.08 -6.68 2.69
C ALA A 70 -27.64 -7.14 4.04
N ASN A 71 -28.96 -6.99 4.20
CA ASN A 71 -29.67 -7.47 5.37
C ASN A 71 -29.49 -8.99 5.52
N GLY A 72 -28.91 -9.43 6.63
CA GLY A 72 -28.67 -10.84 6.93
C GLY A 72 -27.27 -11.36 6.60
N VAL A 73 -26.39 -10.55 5.99
CA VAL A 73 -24.97 -10.90 5.81
C VAL A 73 -24.10 -9.82 6.47
N PRO A 74 -23.56 -10.08 7.68
CA PRO A 74 -22.75 -9.12 8.41
C PRO A 74 -21.57 -8.61 7.59
N LEU A 75 -21.23 -7.33 7.72
CA LEU A 75 -20.11 -6.71 7.02
C LEU A 75 -18.81 -7.49 7.23
N LEU A 76 -18.55 -7.98 8.44
CA LEU A 76 -17.38 -8.80 8.75
C LEU A 76 -17.28 -10.05 7.86
N SER A 77 -18.38 -10.76 7.64
CA SER A 77 -18.42 -11.93 6.75
C SER A 77 -18.16 -11.55 5.29
N ARG A 78 -18.62 -10.38 4.86
CA ARG A 78 -18.35 -9.87 3.50
C ARG A 78 -16.88 -9.47 3.34
N LEU A 79 -16.28 -8.83 4.34
CA LEU A 79 -14.85 -8.50 4.37
C LEU A 79 -14.00 -9.77 4.37
N TYR A 80 -14.42 -10.81 5.10
CA TYR A 80 -13.79 -12.13 5.04
C TYR A 80 -13.80 -12.68 3.62
N MET A 81 -14.97 -12.75 2.97
CA MET A 81 -15.08 -13.23 1.59
C MET A 81 -14.23 -12.40 0.63
N ALA A 82 -14.23 -11.06 0.78
CA ALA A 82 -13.39 -10.19 -0.03
C ALA A 82 -11.89 -10.47 0.18
N HIS A 83 -11.45 -10.69 1.42
CA HIS A 83 -10.06 -10.93 1.77
C HIS A 83 -9.52 -12.27 1.24
N ILE A 84 -10.30 -13.34 1.35
CA ILE A 84 -9.81 -14.69 0.95
C ILE A 84 -9.96 -14.97 -0.53
N SER A 85 -10.86 -14.27 -1.24
CA SER A 85 -11.20 -14.57 -2.63
C SER A 85 -11.03 -13.38 -3.57
N LEU A 86 -11.86 -12.34 -3.44
CA LEU A 86 -11.91 -11.22 -4.39
C LEU A 86 -10.56 -10.49 -4.49
N LEU A 87 -10.00 -10.04 -3.36
CA LEU A 87 -8.75 -9.29 -3.34
C LEU A 87 -7.56 -10.12 -3.83
N PRO A 88 -7.37 -11.40 -3.43
CA PRO A 88 -6.34 -12.25 -4.00
C PRO A 88 -6.49 -12.49 -5.50
N ILE A 89 -7.71 -12.72 -5.99
CA ILE A 89 -7.96 -12.90 -7.43
C ILE A 89 -7.58 -11.63 -8.20
N LEU A 90 -8.02 -10.46 -7.74
CA LEU A 90 -7.64 -9.18 -8.34
C LEU A 90 -6.13 -8.93 -8.29
N ALA A 91 -5.48 -9.28 -7.17
CA ALA A 91 -4.04 -9.19 -7.01
C ALA A 91 -3.30 -10.05 -8.06
N LEU A 92 -3.74 -11.30 -8.24
CA LEU A 92 -3.13 -12.22 -9.23
C LEU A 92 -3.34 -11.73 -10.66
N LEU A 93 -4.53 -11.21 -11.00
CA LEU A 93 -4.80 -10.64 -12.32
C LEU A 93 -3.92 -9.41 -12.61
N LEU A 94 -3.85 -8.46 -11.66
CA LEU A 94 -3.00 -7.28 -11.80
C LEU A 94 -1.51 -7.65 -11.81
N LEU A 95 -1.09 -8.65 -11.03
CA LEU A 95 0.28 -9.16 -11.04
C LEU A 95 0.62 -9.79 -12.39
N GLY A 96 -0.28 -10.58 -12.96
CA GLY A 96 -0.14 -11.13 -14.31
C GLY A 96 0.02 -10.02 -15.36
N LEU A 97 -0.83 -8.99 -15.30
CA LEU A 97 -0.74 -7.82 -16.18
C LEU A 97 0.57 -7.03 -15.99
N HIS A 98 1.01 -6.86 -14.74
CA HIS A 98 2.27 -6.20 -14.40
C HIS A 98 3.47 -6.95 -15.01
N LEU A 99 3.53 -8.27 -14.80
CA LEU A 99 4.59 -9.11 -15.34
C LEU A 99 4.54 -9.19 -16.88
N PHE A 100 3.35 -9.18 -17.47
CA PHE A 100 3.18 -9.09 -18.91
C PHE A 100 3.84 -7.82 -19.48
N PHE A 101 3.58 -6.65 -18.89
CA PHE A 101 4.21 -5.41 -19.34
C PHE A 101 5.72 -5.37 -19.08
N VAL A 102 6.20 -5.98 -17.99
CA VAL A 102 7.65 -6.13 -17.74
C VAL A 102 8.29 -6.99 -18.82
N LYS A 103 7.65 -8.09 -19.23
CA LYS A 103 8.14 -8.95 -20.31
C LYS A 103 8.06 -8.25 -21.67
N HIS A 104 7.01 -7.46 -21.91
CA HIS A 104 6.81 -6.74 -23.16
C HIS A 104 7.82 -5.59 -23.33
N HIS A 105 7.98 -4.73 -22.32
CA HIS A 105 8.85 -3.55 -22.36
C HIS A 105 10.29 -3.79 -21.85
N GLN A 106 10.59 -5.01 -21.43
CA GLN A 106 11.85 -5.39 -20.78
C GLN A 106 12.17 -4.55 -19.52
N LEU A 107 13.25 -4.93 -18.83
CA LEU A 107 13.73 -4.17 -17.68
C LEU A 107 14.23 -2.79 -18.10
N SER A 108 13.93 -1.78 -17.28
CA SER A 108 14.47 -0.44 -17.49
C SER A 108 16.00 -0.46 -17.41
N PRO A 109 16.72 0.24 -18.31
CA PRO A 109 18.14 0.44 -18.14
C PRO A 109 18.39 1.20 -16.83
N LEU A 110 19.56 0.94 -16.24
CA LEU A 110 20.04 1.69 -15.09
C LEU A 110 20.42 3.11 -15.54
N PRO A 111 20.18 4.15 -14.73
CA PRO A 111 20.58 5.51 -15.09
C PRO A 111 22.07 5.66 -15.42
N ASP A 112 22.93 4.87 -14.76
CA ASP A 112 24.39 4.87 -14.98
C ASP A 112 24.83 4.03 -16.19
N ASN A 113 23.95 3.18 -16.73
CA ASN A 113 24.22 2.39 -17.93
C ASN A 113 23.02 2.42 -18.89
N PRO A 114 22.84 3.51 -19.66
CA PRO A 114 21.74 3.67 -20.59
C PRO A 114 21.77 2.68 -21.75
N ALA A 115 22.96 2.21 -22.14
CA ALA A 115 23.15 1.21 -23.19
C ALA A 115 22.62 -0.18 -22.81
N GLY A 116 22.29 -0.39 -21.53
CA GLY A 116 21.78 -1.65 -21.02
C GLY A 116 22.88 -2.67 -20.74
N GLY A 117 22.52 -3.73 -20.02
CA GLY A 117 23.39 -4.87 -19.79
C GLY A 117 23.30 -5.89 -20.93
N LYS A 118 24.28 -6.79 -21.03
CA LYS A 118 24.19 -7.94 -21.95
C LYS A 118 22.96 -8.78 -21.59
N PRO A 119 22.13 -9.18 -22.58
CA PRO A 119 20.99 -10.04 -22.30
C PRO A 119 21.47 -11.40 -21.79
N ILE A 120 20.92 -11.84 -20.65
CA ILE A 120 21.16 -13.17 -20.08
C ILE A 120 19.93 -14.04 -20.28
N LYS A 121 20.13 -15.38 -20.29
CA LYS A 121 19.00 -16.31 -20.40
C LYS A 121 18.10 -16.18 -19.17
N PHE A 122 16.79 -16.29 -19.36
CA PHE A 122 15.81 -16.22 -18.27
C PHE A 122 16.09 -17.22 -17.15
N THR A 123 16.54 -18.43 -17.49
CA THR A 123 16.91 -19.47 -16.51
C THR A 123 18.09 -19.05 -15.62
N GLN A 124 19.09 -18.38 -16.20
CA GLN A 124 20.23 -17.84 -15.46
C GLN A 124 19.79 -16.69 -14.54
N HIS A 125 18.90 -15.83 -15.04
CA HIS A 125 18.30 -14.76 -14.24
C HIS A 125 17.51 -15.30 -13.04
N MET A 126 16.66 -16.31 -13.24
CA MET A 126 15.91 -16.97 -12.17
C MET A 126 16.83 -17.66 -11.16
N ALA A 127 17.91 -18.31 -11.61
CA ALA A 127 18.90 -18.91 -10.72
C ALA A 127 19.63 -17.85 -9.87
N TYR A 128 19.90 -16.68 -10.43
CA TYR A 128 20.44 -15.53 -9.68
C TYR A 128 19.43 -15.02 -8.65
N LEU A 129 18.17 -14.76 -9.05
CA LEU A 129 17.12 -14.30 -8.14
C LEU A 129 16.88 -15.27 -6.98
N ARG A 130 16.83 -16.57 -7.27
CA ARG A 130 16.67 -17.61 -6.22
C ARG A 130 17.80 -17.55 -5.21
N ARG A 131 19.06 -17.45 -5.66
CA ARG A 131 20.22 -17.38 -4.76
C ARG A 131 20.26 -16.09 -3.96
N ALA A 132 20.01 -14.95 -4.62
CA ALA A 132 19.97 -13.65 -3.95
C ALA A 132 18.81 -13.55 -2.95
N GLY A 133 17.65 -14.14 -3.27
CA GLY A 133 16.45 -14.11 -2.45
C GLY A 133 16.42 -15.18 -1.35
N ALA A 134 17.20 -16.26 -1.45
CA ALA A 134 17.17 -17.36 -0.49
C ALA A 134 17.45 -16.88 0.95
N GLY A 135 18.43 -16.01 1.15
CA GLY A 135 18.73 -15.47 2.48
C GLY A 135 17.56 -14.68 3.07
N ILE A 136 16.91 -13.82 2.27
CA ILE A 136 15.75 -13.04 2.71
C ILE A 136 14.56 -13.96 3.00
N PHE A 137 14.31 -14.94 2.12
CA PHE A 137 13.23 -15.91 2.31
C PHE A 137 13.43 -16.72 3.60
N THR A 138 14.63 -17.26 3.81
CA THR A 138 14.98 -17.96 5.05
C THR A 138 14.82 -17.08 6.27
N LEU A 139 15.28 -15.82 6.22
CA LEU A 139 15.09 -14.87 7.31
C LEU A 139 13.60 -14.64 7.63
N VAL A 140 12.76 -14.46 6.62
CA VAL A 140 11.31 -14.28 6.81
C VAL A 140 10.68 -15.53 7.43
N CYS A 141 11.04 -16.73 6.96
CA CYS A 141 10.58 -17.98 7.55
C CYS A 141 11.03 -18.15 9.01
N LEU A 142 12.28 -17.80 9.32
CA LEU A 142 12.79 -17.85 10.69
C LEU A 142 12.05 -16.86 11.59
N LEU A 143 11.85 -15.62 11.16
CA LEU A 143 11.08 -14.63 11.92
C LEU A 143 9.64 -15.10 12.14
N ALA A 144 9.00 -15.70 11.14
CA ALA A 144 7.64 -16.23 11.27
C ALA A 144 7.53 -17.41 12.24
N LEU A 145 8.58 -18.23 12.38
CA LEU A 145 8.62 -19.35 13.33
C LEU A 145 8.98 -18.91 14.75
N LEU A 146 9.81 -17.87 14.88
CA LEU A 146 10.36 -17.43 16.17
C LEU A 146 9.54 -16.31 16.81
N ILE A 147 8.79 -15.54 16.02
CA ILE A 147 8.01 -14.40 16.48
C ILE A 147 6.55 -14.65 16.13
N ALA A 148 5.78 -15.07 17.14
CA ALA A 148 4.34 -15.14 17.01
C ALA A 148 3.77 -13.72 16.86
N PRO A 149 2.83 -13.48 15.91
CA PRO A 149 2.16 -12.20 15.85
C PRO A 149 1.37 -11.98 17.15
N PRO A 150 1.50 -10.81 17.81
CA PRO A 150 0.68 -10.52 18.98
C PRO A 150 -0.80 -10.50 18.57
N LEU A 151 -1.64 -11.20 19.32
CA LEU A 151 -3.08 -11.04 19.28
C LEU A 151 -3.45 -10.01 20.33
N GLY A 152 -4.26 -9.02 19.96
CA GLY A 152 -4.75 -8.02 20.91
C GLY A 152 -5.82 -8.60 21.84
N ASP A 153 -6.24 -7.78 22.80
CA ASP A 153 -7.33 -8.12 23.72
C ASP A 153 -8.67 -8.20 22.98
N GLN A 154 -9.64 -8.84 23.63
CA GLN A 154 -11.01 -8.90 23.12
C GLN A 154 -11.62 -7.49 23.00
N PRO A 155 -12.43 -7.25 21.97
CA PRO A 155 -12.99 -5.93 21.73
C PRO A 155 -13.99 -5.53 22.81
N VAL A 156 -13.79 -4.35 23.38
CA VAL A 156 -14.72 -3.69 24.28
C VAL A 156 -15.37 -2.51 23.56
N ILE A 157 -16.70 -2.58 23.48
CA ILE A 157 -17.52 -1.62 22.74
C ILE A 157 -17.36 -0.22 23.32
N GLY A 158 -17.11 0.76 22.44
CA GLY A 158 -17.01 2.18 22.80
C GLY A 158 -15.68 2.59 23.42
N MET A 159 -14.70 1.68 23.53
CA MET A 159 -13.33 2.05 23.85
C MET A 159 -12.51 2.22 22.57
N GLU A 160 -11.70 3.27 22.56
CA GLU A 160 -10.74 3.56 21.50
C GLU A 160 -9.36 3.79 22.12
N VAL A 161 -8.57 2.71 22.19
CA VAL A 161 -7.33 2.66 22.98
C VAL A 161 -6.14 2.15 22.18
N THR A 162 -6.37 1.57 21.00
CA THR A 162 -5.31 0.98 20.20
C THR A 162 -4.82 1.95 19.13
N LYS A 163 -3.63 1.67 18.60
CA LYS A 163 -3.10 2.35 17.43
C LYS A 163 -3.03 1.35 16.29
N PRO A 164 -3.31 1.77 15.06
CA PRO A 164 -3.25 0.86 13.93
C PRO A 164 -1.79 0.45 13.64
N PRO A 165 -1.59 -0.55 12.76
CA PRO A 165 -0.27 -0.98 12.36
C PRO A 165 0.55 0.18 11.80
N TRP A 166 1.87 0.12 11.91
CA TRP A 166 2.77 1.22 11.54
C TRP A 166 2.55 1.75 10.10
N GLN A 167 2.04 0.92 9.20
CA GLN A 167 1.69 1.28 7.82
C GLN A 167 0.52 2.27 7.73
N PHE A 168 -0.33 2.34 8.74
CA PHE A 168 -1.52 3.21 8.84
C PHE A 168 -1.38 4.31 9.90
N VAL A 169 -0.28 4.33 10.68
CA VAL A 169 -0.08 5.38 11.70
C VAL A 169 -0.07 6.79 11.10
N TRP A 170 0.40 6.94 9.85
CA TRP A 170 0.39 8.25 9.18
C TRP A 170 -1.02 8.80 8.95
N ILE A 171 -2.00 7.93 8.64
CA ILE A 171 -3.37 8.37 8.38
C ILE A 171 -4.13 8.58 9.69
N PHE A 172 -3.86 7.75 10.69
CA PHE A 172 -4.31 7.94 12.06
C PHE A 172 -3.82 9.29 12.65
N ALA A 173 -2.56 9.66 12.40
CA ALA A 173 -2.05 10.96 12.84
C ALA A 173 -2.81 12.14 12.21
N LEU A 174 -3.20 12.03 10.94
CA LEU A 174 -4.01 13.05 10.27
C LEU A 174 -5.43 13.07 10.81
N GLU A 175 -6.04 11.90 10.98
CA GLU A 175 -7.36 11.76 11.56
C GLU A 175 -7.47 12.45 12.92
N ASN A 176 -6.49 12.25 13.80
CA ASN A 176 -6.48 12.83 15.14
C ASN A 176 -6.46 14.39 15.11
N ILE A 177 -6.00 14.99 14.01
CA ILE A 177 -6.11 16.44 13.78
C ILE A 177 -7.53 16.78 13.30
N TRP A 178 -8.03 16.03 12.33
CA TRP A 178 -9.35 16.22 11.74
C TRP A 178 -9.84 14.95 11.04
N VAL A 179 -10.89 14.34 11.59
CA VAL A 179 -11.42 13.03 11.16
C VAL A 179 -11.68 12.92 9.64
N PRO A 180 -12.22 13.93 8.93
CA PRO A 180 -12.38 13.90 7.48
C PRO A 180 -11.11 13.66 6.65
N PHE A 181 -9.91 13.78 7.22
CA PHE A 181 -8.67 13.39 6.53
C PHE A 181 -8.62 11.91 6.18
N LEU A 182 -9.36 11.03 6.87
CA LEU A 182 -9.56 9.63 6.45
C LEU A 182 -10.12 9.50 5.02
N ILE A 183 -10.93 10.47 4.59
CA ILE A 183 -11.56 10.49 3.27
C ILE A 183 -10.70 11.24 2.25
N ILE A 184 -10.05 12.32 2.68
CA ILE A 184 -9.31 13.23 1.77
C ILE A 184 -7.90 12.73 1.48
N ALA A 185 -7.18 12.25 2.48
CA ALA A 185 -5.76 11.94 2.33
C ALA A 185 -5.48 10.78 1.36
N PRO A 186 -6.23 9.65 1.39
CA PRO A 186 -5.97 8.55 0.47
C PRO A 186 -6.16 8.94 -1.01
N PRO A 187 -7.27 9.56 -1.44
CA PRO A 187 -7.42 10.02 -2.82
C PRO A 187 -6.35 11.02 -3.25
N VAL A 188 -5.90 11.91 -2.36
CA VAL A 188 -4.80 12.85 -2.67
C VAL A 188 -3.50 12.07 -2.96
N ILE A 189 -3.11 11.13 -2.10
CA ILE A 189 -1.89 10.33 -2.31
C ILE A 189 -1.98 9.49 -3.58
N ILE A 190 -3.12 8.86 -3.81
CA ILE A 190 -3.38 8.06 -5.02
C ILE A 190 -3.27 8.94 -6.26
N SER A 191 -3.89 10.12 -6.24
CA SER A 191 -3.84 11.07 -7.35
C SER A 191 -2.41 11.54 -7.62
N LEU A 192 -1.63 11.84 -6.57
CA LEU A 192 -0.21 12.18 -6.72
C LEU A 192 0.58 11.04 -7.37
N LEU A 193 0.37 9.79 -6.94
CA LEU A 193 1.04 8.62 -7.52
C LEU A 193 0.64 8.40 -8.99
N VAL A 194 -0.65 8.50 -9.31
CA VAL A 194 -1.15 8.38 -10.69
C VAL A 194 -0.63 9.52 -11.57
N ALA A 195 -0.50 10.73 -11.03
CA ALA A 195 -0.03 11.90 -11.75
C ALA A 195 1.47 11.87 -12.11
N VAL A 196 2.29 11.08 -11.39
CA VAL A 196 3.75 11.01 -11.58
C VAL A 196 4.20 10.93 -13.06
N PRO A 197 3.77 9.93 -13.86
CA PRO A 197 4.18 9.84 -15.27
C PRO A 197 3.73 11.03 -16.13
N PHE A 198 2.60 11.64 -15.79
CA PHE A 198 2.02 12.75 -16.56
C PHE A 198 2.68 14.09 -16.25
N ILE A 199 3.22 14.25 -15.04
CA ILE A 199 3.93 15.46 -14.60
C ILE A 199 5.41 15.39 -15.01
N ASP A 200 6.11 14.28 -14.74
CA ASP A 200 7.53 14.14 -15.07
C ASP A 200 7.74 13.52 -16.47
N ARG A 201 7.52 14.35 -17.48
CA ARG A 201 7.66 13.99 -18.90
C ARG A 201 9.09 14.08 -19.46
N GLY A 202 10.07 14.52 -18.66
CA GLY A 202 11.44 14.69 -19.14
C GLY A 202 12.08 13.36 -19.54
N GLU A 203 13.10 13.37 -20.40
CA GLU A 203 13.77 12.13 -20.83
C GLU A 203 14.83 11.63 -19.83
N GLU A 204 15.29 12.52 -18.94
CA GLU A 204 16.35 12.20 -17.99
C GLU A 204 15.92 11.11 -16.99
N LEU A 205 16.77 10.11 -16.81
CA LEU A 205 16.55 8.99 -15.88
C LEU A 205 17.33 9.16 -14.57
N HIS A 206 18.41 9.94 -14.61
CA HIS A 206 19.33 10.08 -13.48
C HIS A 206 18.75 10.97 -12.39
N TRP A 207 18.77 10.49 -11.15
CA TRP A 207 18.19 11.19 -10.01
C TRP A 207 18.85 12.55 -9.75
N LYS A 208 20.16 12.67 -9.99
CA LYS A 208 20.90 13.93 -9.82
C LYS A 208 20.47 15.01 -10.82
N LYS A 209 19.99 14.61 -11.98
CA LYS A 209 19.49 15.51 -13.03
C LYS A 209 18.00 15.83 -12.89
N ARG A 210 17.34 15.31 -11.85
CA ARG A 210 15.92 15.53 -11.55
C ARG A 210 15.73 16.13 -10.15
N PRO A 211 16.37 17.27 -9.84
CA PRO A 211 16.38 17.81 -8.47
C PRO A 211 14.97 18.10 -7.97
N LEU A 212 14.09 18.67 -8.80
CA LEU A 212 12.70 18.95 -8.41
C LEU A 212 11.92 17.68 -8.02
N ALA A 213 12.04 16.62 -8.82
CA ALA A 213 11.37 15.35 -8.53
C ALA A 213 11.92 14.70 -7.25
N MET A 214 13.24 14.79 -7.02
CA MET A 214 13.88 14.24 -5.82
C MET A 214 13.53 15.05 -4.56
N THR A 215 13.51 16.39 -4.65
CA THR A 215 13.08 17.27 -3.55
C THR A 215 11.62 17.00 -3.19
N PHE A 216 10.74 16.85 -4.17
CA PHE A 216 9.34 16.49 -3.93
C PHE A 216 9.20 15.14 -3.20
N LEU A 217 9.94 14.13 -3.65
CA LEU A 217 9.97 12.82 -2.98
C LEU A 217 10.51 12.92 -1.56
N ALA A 218 11.59 13.67 -1.34
CA ALA A 218 12.18 13.88 -0.02
C ALA A 218 11.19 14.57 0.92
N LEU A 219 10.48 15.60 0.44
CA LEU A 219 9.45 16.30 1.22
C LEU A 219 8.31 15.35 1.61
N ILE A 220 7.79 14.56 0.67
CA ILE A 220 6.77 13.55 0.98
C ILE A 220 7.30 12.55 2.01
N ALA A 221 8.52 12.04 1.83
CA ALA A 221 9.10 11.08 2.78
C ALA A 221 9.26 11.68 4.18
N ILE A 222 9.72 12.94 4.28
CA ILE A 222 9.84 13.66 5.56
C ILE A 222 8.47 13.83 6.20
N VAL A 223 7.45 14.23 5.44
CA VAL A 223 6.07 14.38 5.94
C VAL A 223 5.54 13.04 6.46
N PHE A 224 5.67 11.95 5.68
CA PHE A 224 5.22 10.62 6.10
C PHE A 224 5.96 10.12 7.35
N ILE A 225 7.28 10.26 7.39
CA ILE A 225 8.08 9.85 8.56
C ILE A 225 7.67 10.71 9.77
N GLY A 226 7.51 12.02 9.58
CA GLY A 226 7.03 12.94 10.62
C GLY A 226 5.66 12.54 11.16
N LEU A 227 4.70 12.22 10.28
CA LEU A 227 3.36 11.75 10.67
C LEU A 227 3.42 10.40 11.40
N ILE A 228 4.24 9.45 10.95
CA ILE A 228 4.40 8.15 11.62
C ILE A 228 5.00 8.33 13.01
N LEU A 229 6.07 9.13 13.12
CA LEU A 229 6.72 9.39 14.41
C LEU A 229 5.77 10.13 15.34
N TRP A 230 5.10 11.17 14.85
CA TRP A 230 4.14 11.93 15.65
C TRP A 230 2.98 11.04 16.10
N GLY A 231 2.29 10.36 15.18
CA GLY A 231 1.17 9.46 15.50
C GLY A 231 1.56 8.34 16.47
N LYS A 232 2.80 7.87 16.43
CA LYS A 232 3.31 6.88 17.40
C LYS A 232 3.34 7.44 18.83
N PHE A 233 3.61 8.72 19.04
CA PHE A 233 3.71 9.33 20.37
C PHE A 233 2.49 10.15 20.80
N THR A 234 1.61 10.56 19.88
CA THR A 234 0.39 11.32 20.20
C THR A 234 -0.61 10.48 20.98
N THR A 235 -1.27 11.09 21.96
CA THR A 235 -2.43 10.51 22.67
C THR A 235 -3.70 10.77 21.89
N MET A 236 -4.64 9.80 21.89
CA MET A 236 -5.96 9.95 21.28
C MET A 236 -6.65 11.22 21.82
N THR A 237 -7.03 12.16 20.96
CA THR A 237 -7.72 13.39 21.41
C THR A 237 -9.22 13.32 21.22
N HIS A 238 -9.73 12.35 20.46
CA HIS A 238 -11.15 12.14 20.20
C HIS A 238 -11.46 10.63 20.20
N SER A 239 -12.69 10.29 20.58
CA SER A 239 -13.27 8.95 20.43
C SER A 239 -14.38 8.99 19.37
N MET A 240 -14.41 8.04 18.46
CA MET A 240 -15.46 7.87 17.44
C MET A 240 -16.76 7.25 17.98
#